data_AF-A0A2Z5UKU2-F1
#
_entry.id   AF-A0A2Z5UKU2-F1
#
_cell.length_a   1.000
_cell.length_b   1.000
_cell.length_c   1.000
_cell.angle_alpha   90.00
_cell.angle_beta   90.00
_cell.angle_gamma   90.00
#
_symmetry.space_group_name_H-M   'P 1'
#
loop_
_entity.id
_entity.type
_entity.pdbx_description
1 polymer ?
#
loop_
_entity_poly.entity_id
_entity_poly.type
_entity_poly.pdbx_seq_one_letter_code
_entity_poly.pdbx_strand_id
1 'polypeptide(L)'
;MGVHVTHGMSSSDSPVYRLDIQARCRKCDGCLRARAAYWRLAAINEMARAQRTWFGTLTLSPDIRFLVLSRARHRLAAQSIDYDTMTEDERFTELVRETNPSITRYLKRVRKESGSQLRYLLVSEAHKDGMPHWHLLVHEVSQSEPVKKRTLQGQWKGGFSQFKLVAQGESRPAFYVAKYLAKEARTRVRASLEYGSPPEALALQA
;
A
#
# COMPACT_ATOMS: atom_id res chain seq x y z
N MET A 1 2.80 -27.03 1.58
CA MET A 1 2.16 -26.65 2.85
C MET A 1 1.92 -27.95 3.58
N GLY A 2 2.52 -28.12 4.75
CA GLY A 2 2.28 -29.29 5.61
C GLY A 2 1.34 -28.92 6.74
N VAL A 3 0.42 -29.82 7.06
CA VAL A 3 -0.41 -29.76 8.26
C VAL A 3 0.02 -30.92 9.15
N HIS A 4 0.42 -30.61 10.38
CA HIS A 4 0.75 -31.63 11.37
C HIS A 4 -0.25 -31.54 12.51
N VAL A 5 -0.85 -32.68 12.88
CA VAL A 5 -1.86 -32.76 13.95
C VAL A 5 -1.27 -33.59 15.07
N THR A 6 -1.15 -33.01 16.27
CA THR A 6 -0.70 -33.72 17.47
C THR A 6 -1.83 -33.87 18.46
N HIS A 7 -1.91 -35.04 19.09
CA HIS A 7 -2.93 -35.39 20.08
C HIS A 7 -2.36 -35.14 21.49
N GLY A 8 -3.05 -34.33 22.29
CA GLY A 8 -2.77 -34.16 23.71
C GLY A 8 -4.00 -34.50 24.54
N MET A 9 -3.83 -35.32 25.59
CA MET A 9 -4.88 -35.55 26.59
C MET A 9 -4.87 -34.38 27.58
N SER A 10 -6.02 -33.72 27.76
CA SER A 10 -6.24 -32.69 28.79
C SER A 10 -7.02 -33.31 29.96
N SER A 11 -6.86 -32.77 31.17
CA SER A 11 -7.55 -33.24 32.39
C SER A 11 -9.05 -32.93 32.45
N SER A 12 -9.59 -32.27 31.42
CA SER A 12 -11.03 -32.15 31.14
C SER A 12 -11.35 -32.98 29.90
N ASP A 13 -12.43 -33.76 29.94
CA ASP A 13 -12.84 -34.85 29.03
C ASP A 13 -13.06 -34.50 27.53
N SER A 14 -12.53 -33.37 27.06
CA SER A 14 -12.57 -32.95 25.66
C SER A 14 -11.17 -33.04 25.01
N PRO A 15 -11.03 -33.70 23.85
CA PRO A 15 -9.76 -33.76 23.14
C PRO A 15 -9.36 -32.37 22.65
N VAL A 16 -8.12 -31.95 22.98
CA VAL A 16 -7.52 -30.72 22.45
C VAL A 16 -6.68 -31.09 21.23
N TYR A 17 -7.09 -30.62 20.06
CA TYR A 17 -6.32 -30.78 18.83
C TYR A 17 -5.34 -29.61 18.68
N ARG A 18 -4.04 -29.92 18.64
CA ARG A 18 -3.03 -28.94 18.24
C ARG A 18 -2.78 -29.06 16.74
N LEU A 19 -3.12 -28.00 16.02
CA LEU A 19 -2.95 -27.88 14.57
C LEU A 19 -1.73 -27.00 14.27
N ASP A 20 -0.67 -27.61 13.75
CA ASP A 20 0.52 -26.90 13.31
C ASP A 20 0.44 -26.65 11.80
N ILE A 21 0.28 -25.39 11.42
CA ILE A 21 0.20 -24.95 10.01
C ILE A 21 1.50 -24.30 9.61
N GLN A 22 2.20 -24.89 8.64
CA GLN A 22 3.39 -24.24 8.06
C GLN A 22 2.98 -23.14 7.07
N ALA A 23 3.25 -21.89 7.44
CA ALA A 23 2.98 -20.70 6.62
C ALA A 23 4.27 -19.96 6.23
N ARG A 24 4.22 -19.20 5.13
CA ARG A 24 5.32 -18.30 4.74
C ARG A 24 5.50 -17.23 5.82
N CYS A 25 6.74 -16.96 6.24
CA CYS A 25 7.01 -15.97 7.29
C CYS A 25 6.73 -14.52 6.86
N ARG A 26 6.68 -14.24 5.55
CA ARG A 26 6.44 -12.91 4.95
C ARG A 26 7.47 -11.84 5.31
N LYS A 27 8.56 -12.21 5.99
CA LYS A 27 9.60 -11.30 6.48
C LYS A 27 11.01 -11.60 5.93
N CYS A 28 11.31 -12.86 5.58
CA CYS A 28 12.61 -13.21 5.00
C CYS A 28 12.76 -12.71 3.56
N ASP A 29 13.99 -12.56 3.10
CA ASP A 29 14.33 -12.12 1.74
C ASP A 29 13.57 -12.85 0.64
N GLY A 30 13.47 -14.19 0.73
CA GLY A 30 12.72 -14.99 -0.23
C GLY A 30 11.23 -14.60 -0.28
N CYS A 31 10.61 -14.36 0.88
CA CYS A 31 9.23 -13.90 0.95
C CYS A 31 9.07 -12.46 0.43
N LEU A 32 10.01 -11.56 0.75
CA LEU A 32 9.97 -10.17 0.29
C LEU A 32 10.15 -10.07 -1.22
N ARG A 33 11.08 -10.84 -1.80
CA ARG A 33 11.26 -10.95 -3.26
C ARG A 33 10.02 -11.53 -3.94
N ALA A 34 9.42 -12.58 -3.39
CA ALA A 34 8.17 -13.14 -3.91
C ALA A 34 7.02 -12.13 -3.86
N ARG A 35 6.89 -11.37 -2.76
CA ARG A 35 5.90 -10.29 -2.62
C ARG A 35 6.12 -9.18 -3.66
N ALA A 36 7.37 -8.74 -3.83
CA ALA A 36 7.71 -7.73 -4.83
C ALA A 36 7.42 -8.23 -6.26
N ALA A 37 7.76 -9.48 -6.57
CA ALA A 37 7.49 -10.09 -7.88
C ALA A 37 5.98 -10.15 -8.17
N TYR A 38 5.16 -10.56 -7.19
CA TYR A 38 3.70 -10.56 -7.31
C TYR A 38 3.15 -9.17 -7.65
N TRP A 39 3.48 -8.15 -6.85
CA TRP A 39 2.96 -6.80 -7.07
C TRP A 39 3.49 -6.16 -8.34
N ARG A 40 4.72 -6.48 -8.74
CA ARG A 40 5.27 -6.07 -10.04
C ARG A 40 4.46 -6.64 -11.19
N LEU A 41 4.18 -7.94 -11.18
CA LEU A 41 3.38 -8.58 -12.24
C LEU A 41 1.97 -8.00 -12.28
N ALA A 42 1.33 -7.85 -11.12
CA ALA A 42 0.02 -7.23 -11.01
C ALA A 42 0.01 -5.80 -11.60
N ALA A 43 1.04 -5.00 -11.29
CA ALA A 43 1.17 -3.65 -11.84
C ALA A 43 1.42 -3.64 -13.35
N ILE A 44 2.25 -4.54 -13.88
CA ILE A 44 2.46 -4.68 -15.33
C ILE A 44 1.15 -5.01 -16.04
N ASN A 45 0.39 -5.98 -15.52
CA ASN A 45 -0.90 -6.37 -16.09
C ASN A 45 -1.91 -5.21 -16.05
N GLU A 46 -1.91 -4.44 -14.97
CA GLU A 46 -2.77 -3.26 -14.87
C GLU A 46 -2.36 -2.16 -15.87
N MET A 47 -1.06 -1.89 -15.98
CA MET A 47 -0.51 -0.90 -16.90
C MET A 47 -0.78 -1.23 -18.37
N ALA A 48 -0.71 -2.50 -18.75
CA ALA A 48 -0.99 -2.96 -20.11
C ALA A 48 -2.46 -2.77 -20.53
N ARG A 49 -3.38 -2.76 -19.55
CA ARG A 49 -4.82 -2.59 -19.78
C ARG A 49 -5.28 -1.14 -19.63
N ALA A 50 -4.56 -0.37 -18.83
CA ALA A 50 -4.84 1.04 -18.61
C ALA A 50 -4.63 1.85 -19.89
N GLN A 51 -5.52 2.80 -20.14
CA GLN A 51 -5.35 3.73 -21.26
C GLN A 51 -4.11 4.60 -21.06
N ARG A 52 -3.97 5.11 -19.84
CA ARG A 52 -2.81 5.88 -19.39
C ARG A 52 -2.49 5.50 -17.96
N THR A 53 -1.20 5.47 -17.65
CA THR A 53 -0.70 5.30 -16.29
C THR A 53 0.13 6.51 -15.89
N TRP A 54 -0.13 7.02 -14.69
CA TRP A 54 0.73 8.00 -14.04
C TRP A 54 1.58 7.30 -12.99
N PHE A 55 2.86 7.60 -12.98
CA PHE A 55 3.73 7.31 -11.84
C PHE A 55 3.88 8.58 -11.02
N GLY A 56 3.69 8.49 -9.71
CA GLY A 56 3.90 9.63 -8.84
C GLY A 56 4.41 9.29 -7.47
N THR A 57 4.87 10.32 -6.79
CA THR A 57 5.29 10.27 -5.39
C THR A 57 4.55 11.31 -4.58
N LEU A 58 4.28 10.98 -3.31
CA LEU A 58 3.68 11.89 -2.33
C LEU A 58 4.61 11.98 -1.12
N THR A 59 4.81 13.20 -0.63
CA THR A 59 5.64 13.47 0.54
C THR A 59 4.92 14.46 1.46
N LEU A 60 4.99 14.24 2.77
CA LEU A 60 4.45 15.17 3.75
C LEU A 60 5.35 16.42 3.87
N SER A 61 4.73 17.59 3.94
CA SER A 61 5.39 18.85 4.31
C SER A 61 5.77 18.84 5.80
N PRO A 62 6.75 19.66 6.25
CA PRO A 62 7.17 19.73 7.64
C PRO A 62 6.02 19.93 8.64
N ASP A 63 5.08 20.82 8.35
CA ASP A 63 3.94 21.09 9.24
C ASP A 63 3.03 19.87 9.38
N ILE A 64 2.76 19.19 8.27
CA ILE A 64 1.95 17.98 8.26
C ILE A 64 2.68 16.82 8.94
N ARG A 65 4.01 16.75 8.81
CA ARG A 65 4.84 15.77 9.53
C ARG A 65 4.71 15.93 11.05
N PHE A 66 4.84 17.16 11.53
CA PHE A 66 4.67 17.49 12.95
C PHE A 66 3.26 17.13 13.45
N LEU A 67 2.22 17.48 12.68
CA LEU A 67 0.84 17.17 13.02
C LEU A 67 0.57 15.66 13.11
N VAL A 68 1.08 14.89 12.14
CA VAL A 68 0.95 13.42 12.11
C VAL A 68 1.64 12.80 13.32
N LEU A 69 2.87 13.20 13.62
CA LEU A 69 3.62 12.72 14.79
C LEU A 69 2.88 13.04 16.09
N SER A 70 2.40 14.27 16.24
CA SER A 70 1.68 14.72 17.44
C SER A 70 0.39 13.92 17.65
N ARG A 71 -0.35 13.64 16.57
CA ARG A 71 -1.57 12.82 16.62
C ARG A 71 -1.28 11.37 16.97
N ALA A 72 -0.24 10.77 16.39
CA ALA A 72 0.18 9.41 16.73
C ALA A 72 0.52 9.30 18.22
N ARG A 73 1.36 10.22 18.73
CA ARG A 73 1.73 10.29 20.15
C ARG A 73 0.52 10.45 21.06
N HIS A 74 -0.36 11.41 20.75
CA HIS A 74 -1.55 11.66 21.56
C HIS A 74 -2.49 10.45 21.61
N ARG A 75 -2.73 9.78 20.48
CA ARG A 75 -3.57 8.57 20.44
C ARG A 75 -2.97 7.41 21.23
N LEU A 76 -1.66 7.20 21.14
CA LEU A 76 -0.98 6.11 21.84
C LEU A 76 -0.89 6.37 23.35
N ALA A 77 -0.66 7.62 23.75
CA ALA A 77 -0.68 8.01 25.16
C ALA A 77 -2.04 7.72 25.83
N ALA A 78 -3.15 7.89 25.11
CA ALA A 78 -4.49 7.51 25.58
C ALA A 78 -4.65 6.00 25.81
N GLN A 79 -3.73 5.18 25.31
CA GLN A 79 -3.65 3.73 25.50
C GLN A 79 -2.49 3.33 26.43
N SER A 80 -1.86 4.30 27.11
CA SER A 80 -0.67 4.10 27.94
C SER A 80 0.53 3.51 27.19
N ILE A 81 0.62 3.76 25.88
CA ILE A 81 1.75 3.35 25.04
C ILE A 81 2.64 4.57 24.78
N ASP A 82 3.92 4.49 25.15
CA ASP A 82 4.90 5.52 24.84
C ASP A 82 5.51 5.32 23.44
N TYR A 83 5.21 6.25 22.53
CA TYR A 83 5.71 6.25 21.15
C TYR A 83 7.23 6.25 21.06
N ASP A 84 7.91 6.94 21.98
CA ASP A 84 9.36 7.14 21.88
C ASP A 84 10.15 5.89 22.30
N THR A 85 9.51 4.97 23.02
CA THR A 85 10.06 3.64 23.35
C THR A 85 9.82 2.56 22.29
N MET A 86 8.96 2.84 21.30
CA MET A 86 8.61 1.87 20.25
C MET A 86 9.77 1.68 19.27
N THR A 87 9.84 0.50 18.67
CA THR A 87 10.77 0.22 17.56
C THR A 87 10.46 1.10 16.35
N GLU A 88 11.43 1.28 15.45
CA GLU A 88 11.21 2.05 14.21
C GLU A 88 10.04 1.52 13.36
N ASP A 89 9.86 0.21 13.32
CA ASP A 89 8.82 -0.44 12.52
C ASP A 89 7.41 -0.21 13.07
N GLU A 90 7.31 -0.20 14.40
CA GLU A 90 6.06 0.11 15.09
C GLU A 90 5.73 1.60 14.93
N ARG A 91 6.72 2.48 15.14
CA ARG A 91 6.57 3.92 14.90
C ARG A 91 6.11 4.21 13.47
N PHE A 92 6.78 3.63 12.48
CA PHE A 92 6.39 3.76 11.07
C PHE A 92 4.96 3.26 10.81
N THR A 93 4.57 2.13 11.41
CA THR A 93 3.21 1.58 11.28
C THR A 93 2.16 2.57 11.81
N GLU A 94 2.43 3.20 12.94
CA GLU A 94 1.52 4.19 13.53
C GLU A 94 1.46 5.49 12.69
N LEU A 95 2.59 5.95 12.14
CA LEU A 95 2.60 7.09 11.21
C LEU A 95 1.81 6.79 9.91
N VAL A 96 1.92 5.58 9.37
CA VAL A 96 1.11 5.15 8.21
C VAL A 96 -0.38 5.09 8.59
N ARG A 97 -0.71 4.60 9.79
CA ARG A 97 -2.09 4.57 10.29
C ARG A 97 -2.69 5.98 10.36
N GLU A 98 -1.96 6.96 10.90
CA GLU A 98 -2.41 8.35 10.98
C GLU A 98 -2.60 9.02 9.61
N THR A 99 -1.81 8.62 8.62
CA THR A 99 -1.82 9.25 7.28
C THR A 99 -2.80 8.60 6.31
N ASN A 100 -3.21 7.36 6.55
CA ASN A 100 -4.15 6.61 5.70
C ASN A 100 -5.47 7.33 5.40
N PRO A 101 -6.12 8.04 6.35
CA PRO A 101 -7.31 8.84 6.06
C PRO A 101 -7.03 9.97 5.05
N SER A 102 -5.86 10.59 5.10
CA SER A 102 -5.46 11.66 4.17
C SER A 102 -5.21 11.11 2.76
N ILE A 103 -4.60 9.93 2.63
CA ILE A 103 -4.46 9.22 1.35
C ILE A 103 -5.82 8.84 0.77
N THR A 104 -6.74 8.33 1.60
CA THR A 104 -8.11 7.99 1.15
C THR A 104 -8.83 9.23 0.62
N ARG A 105 -8.79 10.33 1.38
CA ARG A 105 -9.43 11.60 0.97
C ARG A 105 -8.77 12.17 -0.28
N TYR A 106 -7.46 12.03 -0.44
CA TYR A 106 -6.74 12.40 -1.65
C TYR A 106 -7.31 11.67 -2.88
N LEU A 107 -7.35 10.34 -2.87
CA LEU A 107 -7.86 9.55 -4.00
C LEU A 107 -9.33 9.85 -4.29
N LYS A 108 -10.16 10.07 -3.25
CA LYS A 108 -11.56 10.50 -3.41
C LYS A 108 -11.66 11.87 -4.08
N ARG A 109 -10.81 12.84 -3.71
CA ARG A 109 -10.78 14.16 -4.35
C ARG A 109 -10.32 14.09 -5.80
N VAL A 110 -9.31 13.28 -6.11
CA VAL A 110 -8.86 13.10 -7.50
C VAL A 110 -10.03 12.57 -8.34
N ARG A 111 -10.71 11.50 -7.90
CA ARG A 111 -11.87 10.94 -8.61
C ARG A 111 -12.98 11.97 -8.82
N LYS A 112 -13.35 12.69 -7.75
CA LYS A 112 -14.41 13.71 -7.81
C LYS A 112 -14.06 14.84 -8.79
N GLU A 113 -12.82 15.32 -8.77
CA GLU A 113 -12.37 16.42 -9.61
C GLU A 113 -12.19 15.99 -11.08
N SER A 114 -11.75 14.75 -11.33
CA SER A 114 -11.52 14.27 -12.69
C SER A 114 -12.75 13.71 -13.39
N GLY A 115 -13.80 13.33 -12.64
CA GLY A 115 -14.88 12.45 -13.13
C GLY A 115 -14.44 10.98 -13.29
N SER A 116 -13.19 10.79 -13.70
CA SER A 116 -12.61 9.50 -14.07
C SER A 116 -12.67 8.42 -12.99
N GLN A 117 -12.98 7.20 -13.43
CA GLN A 117 -12.73 5.98 -12.65
C GLN A 117 -11.24 5.67 -12.63
N LEU A 118 -10.72 5.43 -11.42
CA LEU A 118 -9.28 5.23 -11.20
C LEU A 118 -8.99 3.92 -10.51
N ARG A 119 -8.05 3.18 -11.10
CA ARG A 119 -7.36 2.06 -10.45
C ARG A 119 -5.98 2.51 -10.00
N TYR A 120 -5.48 1.99 -8.89
CA TYR A 120 -4.21 2.45 -8.34
C TYR A 120 -3.47 1.38 -7.56
N LEU A 121 -2.15 1.54 -7.48
CA LEU A 121 -1.25 0.82 -6.58
C LEU A 121 -0.37 1.83 -5.85
N LEU A 122 -0.44 1.83 -4.53
CA LEU A 122 0.29 2.71 -3.63
C LEU A 122 1.16 1.88 -2.69
N VAL A 123 2.43 2.23 -2.60
CA VAL A 123 3.40 1.62 -1.66
C VAL A 123 3.88 2.70 -0.70
N SER A 124 3.69 2.45 0.59
CA SER A 124 4.25 3.28 1.67
C SER A 124 5.60 2.72 2.07
N GLU A 125 6.64 3.54 2.00
CA GLU A 125 7.99 3.24 2.49
C GLU A 125 8.44 4.26 3.54
N ALA A 126 9.37 3.86 4.40
CA ALA A 126 10.03 4.78 5.30
C ALA A 126 11.05 5.60 4.52
N HIS A 127 10.95 6.92 4.62
CA HIS A 127 12.01 7.80 4.15
C HIS A 127 13.20 7.75 5.12
N LYS A 128 14.33 8.38 4.77
CA LYS A 128 15.56 8.37 5.59
C LYS A 128 15.37 8.91 7.02
N ASP A 129 14.33 9.71 7.23
CA ASP A 129 13.93 10.32 8.50
C ASP A 129 12.82 9.54 9.22
N GLY A 130 12.48 8.34 8.74
CA GLY A 130 11.42 7.49 9.28
C GLY A 130 9.99 7.91 8.88
N MET A 131 9.81 9.05 8.20
CA MET A 131 8.48 9.50 7.80
C MET A 131 7.95 8.73 6.59
N PRO A 132 6.63 8.47 6.50
CA PRO A 132 6.04 7.86 5.32
C PRO A 132 6.29 8.66 4.03
N HIS A 133 6.78 7.95 3.02
CA HIS A 133 6.84 8.38 1.63
C HIS A 133 6.07 7.38 0.76
N TRP A 134 5.36 7.88 -0.24
CA TRP A 134 4.50 7.03 -1.06
C TRP A 134 4.92 7.04 -2.53
N HIS A 135 5.01 5.85 -3.10
CA HIS A 135 5.07 5.65 -4.55
C HIS A 135 3.72 5.16 -5.04
N LEU A 136 3.23 5.73 -6.13
CA LEU A 136 1.87 5.52 -6.64
C LEU A 136 1.89 5.28 -8.15
N LEU A 137 1.17 4.25 -8.59
CA LEU A 137 0.65 4.13 -9.95
C LEU A 137 -0.83 4.49 -9.94
N VAL A 138 -1.25 5.36 -10.86
CA VAL A 138 -2.67 5.68 -11.11
C VAL A 138 -2.99 5.31 -12.55
N HIS A 139 -4.00 4.48 -12.73
CA HIS A 139 -4.44 3.96 -14.01
C HIS A 139 -5.80 4.56 -14.35
N GLU A 140 -5.88 5.14 -15.54
CA GLU A 140 -7.11 5.66 -16.11
C GLU A 140 -7.89 4.51 -16.74
N VAL A 141 -9.16 4.36 -16.32
CA VAL A 141 -10.06 3.34 -16.86
C VAL A 141 -10.88 3.91 -18.04
N SER A 142 -11.33 5.16 -17.94
CA SER A 142 -12.17 5.79 -18.97
C SER A 142 -11.35 6.66 -19.93
N GLN A 143 -11.65 6.56 -21.23
CA GLN A 143 -11.08 7.43 -22.27
C GLN A 143 -11.73 8.82 -22.31
N SER A 144 -13.00 8.95 -21.94
CA SER A 144 -13.76 10.21 -22.07
C SER A 144 -13.34 11.26 -21.04
N GLU A 145 -12.74 10.83 -19.92
CA GLU A 145 -12.42 11.69 -18.78
C GLU A 145 -10.95 11.49 -18.36
N PRO A 146 -10.00 12.04 -19.14
CA PRO A 146 -8.58 11.91 -18.88
C PRO A 146 -8.19 12.63 -17.58
N VAL A 147 -7.47 11.94 -16.69
CA VAL A 147 -6.91 12.58 -15.49
C VAL A 147 -5.75 13.49 -15.89
N LYS A 148 -5.80 14.73 -15.41
CA LYS A 148 -4.76 15.74 -15.66
C LYS A 148 -3.71 15.70 -14.55
N LYS A 149 -2.44 15.92 -14.90
CA LYS A 149 -1.34 16.08 -13.92
C LYS A 149 -1.67 17.11 -12.83
N ARG A 150 -2.26 18.25 -13.23
CA ARG A 150 -2.69 19.32 -12.32
C ARG A 150 -3.71 18.82 -11.28
N THR A 151 -4.61 17.92 -11.66
CA THR A 151 -5.58 17.30 -10.74
C THR A 151 -4.87 16.39 -9.74
N LEU A 152 -3.98 15.52 -10.22
CA LEU A 152 -3.20 14.62 -9.35
C LEU A 152 -2.36 15.36 -8.33
N GLN A 153 -1.69 16.45 -8.74
CA GLN A 153 -0.85 17.25 -7.85
C GLN A 153 -1.70 18.17 -6.95
N GLY A 154 -2.66 18.88 -7.53
CA GLY A 154 -3.47 19.88 -6.83
C GLY A 154 -4.39 19.31 -5.76
N GLN A 155 -4.78 18.04 -5.87
CA GLN A 155 -5.62 17.39 -4.86
C GLN A 155 -4.83 16.80 -3.69
N TRP A 156 -3.50 16.71 -3.76
CA TRP A 156 -2.66 16.38 -2.61
C TRP A 156 -2.50 17.60 -1.72
N LYS A 157 -3.06 17.55 -0.51
CA LYS A 157 -3.01 18.64 0.47
C LYS A 157 -2.01 18.40 1.60
N GLY A 158 -1.29 17.28 1.56
CA GLY A 158 -0.36 16.88 2.63
C GLY A 158 1.06 17.40 2.46
N GLY A 159 1.40 18.03 1.33
CA GLY A 159 2.74 18.53 1.04
C GLY A 159 3.10 18.41 -0.43
N PHE A 160 4.24 17.81 -0.70
CA PHE A 160 4.81 17.74 -2.04
C PHE A 160 4.30 16.55 -2.83
N SER A 161 4.15 16.72 -4.14
CA SER A 161 3.81 15.64 -5.05
C SER A 161 4.51 15.80 -6.41
N GLN A 162 4.95 14.69 -6.97
CA GLN A 162 5.53 14.64 -8.30
C GLN A 162 4.81 13.58 -9.12
N PHE A 163 4.47 13.91 -10.36
CA PHE A 163 3.78 13.00 -11.27
C PHE A 163 4.38 13.08 -12.67
N LYS A 164 4.58 11.91 -13.27
CA LYS A 164 4.97 11.72 -14.67
C LYS A 164 4.01 10.78 -15.35
N LEU A 165 3.65 11.11 -16.58
CA LEU A 165 2.91 10.19 -17.43
C LEU A 165 3.88 9.09 -17.86
N VAL A 166 3.45 7.84 -17.75
CA VAL A 166 4.24 6.68 -18.18
C VAL A 166 4.08 6.52 -19.68
N ALA A 167 5.19 6.35 -20.39
CA ALA A 167 5.14 6.10 -21.83
C ALA A 167 4.48 4.75 -22.11
N GLN A 168 3.75 4.63 -23.23
CA GLN A 168 3.17 3.35 -23.62
C GLN A 168 4.26 2.29 -23.80
N GLY A 169 4.01 1.07 -23.30
CA GLY A 169 4.97 -0.02 -23.29
C GLY A 169 6.06 0.06 -22.21
N GLU A 170 6.18 1.16 -21.46
CA GLU A 170 7.18 1.27 -20.39
C GLU A 170 6.74 0.51 -19.13
N SER A 171 7.50 -0.50 -18.71
CA SER A 171 7.23 -1.27 -17.48
C SER A 171 8.06 -0.82 -16.26
N ARG A 172 9.09 0.02 -16.46
CA ARG A 172 10.03 0.45 -15.41
C ARG A 172 9.35 1.04 -14.17
N PRO A 173 8.24 1.81 -14.27
CA PRO A 173 7.50 2.27 -13.10
C PRO A 173 6.96 1.15 -12.21
N ALA A 174 6.49 0.03 -12.78
CA ALA A 174 6.05 -1.14 -12.01
C ALA A 174 7.20 -1.73 -11.19
N PHE A 175 8.40 -1.82 -11.78
CA PHE A 175 9.60 -2.25 -11.06
C PHE A 175 9.96 -1.29 -9.93
N TYR A 176 9.84 0.01 -10.18
CA TYR A 176 10.19 1.03 -9.18
C TYR A 176 9.28 0.96 -7.96
N VAL A 177 7.96 0.87 -8.16
CA VAL A 177 7.00 0.72 -7.06
C VAL A 177 7.21 -0.60 -6.30
N ALA A 178 7.45 -1.70 -7.01
CA ALA A 178 7.65 -3.00 -6.38
C ALA A 178 9.03 -3.16 -5.69
N LYS A 179 10.05 -2.41 -6.12
CA LYS A 179 11.42 -2.46 -5.58
C LYS A 179 11.43 -2.32 -4.06
N TYR A 180 10.61 -1.40 -3.53
CA TYR A 180 10.58 -1.10 -2.11
C TYR A 180 9.96 -2.21 -1.27
N LEU A 181 9.07 -3.02 -1.86
CA LEU A 181 8.50 -4.20 -1.20
C LEU A 181 9.52 -5.30 -0.92
N ALA A 182 10.63 -5.31 -1.67
CA ALA A 182 11.74 -6.24 -1.45
C ALA A 182 12.74 -5.74 -0.40
N LYS A 183 12.74 -4.44 -0.06
CA LYS A 183 13.73 -3.84 0.84
C LYS A 183 13.38 -4.03 2.31
N GLU A 184 12.11 -3.84 2.67
CA GLU A 184 11.70 -3.83 4.07
C GLU A 184 10.32 -4.48 4.24
N ALA A 185 10.19 -5.32 5.25
CA ALA A 185 8.92 -5.99 5.59
C ALA A 185 7.84 -4.99 6.03
N ARG A 186 8.24 -3.85 6.60
CA ARG A 186 7.32 -2.80 7.08
C ARG A 186 6.58 -2.05 5.98
N THR A 187 7.03 -2.15 4.72
CA THR A 187 6.32 -1.53 3.59
C THR A 187 4.86 -1.95 3.54
N ARG A 188 3.97 -0.98 3.29
CA ARG A 188 2.52 -1.20 3.23
C ARG A 188 2.03 -0.97 1.81
N VAL A 189 1.26 -1.93 1.30
CA VAL A 189 0.62 -1.81 -0.02
C VAL A 189 -0.83 -1.44 0.17
N ARG A 190 -1.31 -0.52 -0.65
CA ARG A 190 -2.72 -0.23 -0.84
C ARG A 190 -3.01 -0.23 -2.33
N ALA A 191 -4.00 -0.97 -2.76
CA ALA A 191 -4.38 -1.03 -4.17
C ALA A 191 -5.89 -0.96 -4.33
N SER A 192 -6.36 -0.75 -5.56
CA SER A 192 -7.75 -1.00 -5.91
C SER A 192 -8.14 -2.46 -5.64
N LEU A 193 -9.44 -2.70 -5.47
CA LEU A 193 -9.97 -4.06 -5.41
C LEU A 193 -9.61 -4.81 -6.70
N GLU A 194 -9.20 -6.08 -6.55
CA GLU A 194 -8.82 -6.95 -7.67
C GLU A 194 -7.74 -6.37 -8.58
N TYR A 195 -6.82 -5.59 -8.01
CA TYR A 195 -5.70 -5.01 -8.74
C TYR A 195 -4.83 -6.10 -9.39
N GLY A 196 -4.63 -6.02 -10.71
CA GLY A 196 -3.88 -7.02 -11.46
C GLY A 196 -4.60 -8.34 -11.76
N SER A 197 -5.85 -8.54 -11.28
CA SER A 197 -6.67 -9.70 -11.64
C SER A 197 -7.09 -9.65 -13.12
N PRO A 198 -7.19 -10.79 -13.82
CA PRO A 198 -7.66 -10.85 -15.21
C PRO A 198 -9.14 -10.44 -15.33
N PRO A 199 -9.60 -9.95 -16.50
CA PRO A 199 -10.97 -9.45 -16.71
C PRO A 199 -12.06 -10.49 -16.43
N GLU A 200 -11.79 -11.78 -16.68
CA GLU A 200 -12.74 -12.87 -16.47
C GLU A 200 -13.18 -13.00 -15.00
N ALA A 201 -12.34 -12.59 -14.04
CA ALA A 201 -12.68 -12.59 -12.63
C ALA A 201 -13.71 -11.50 -12.25
N LEU A 202 -13.80 -10.42 -13.04
CA LEU A 202 -14.73 -9.29 -12.83
C LEU A 202 -16.11 -9.56 -13.42
N ALA A 203 -16.20 -10.36 -14.49
CA ALA A 203 -17.46 -10.68 -15.17
C ALA A 203 -18.32 -11.71 -14.40
N LEU A 204 -17.74 -12.46 -13.47
CA LEU A 204 -18.44 -13.45 -12.63
C LEU A 204 -19.06 -12.85 -11.35
N GLN A 205 -18.94 -11.54 -11.14
CA GLN A 205 -19.40 -10.83 -9.94
C GLN A 205 -20.40 -9.70 -10.22
N ALA A 206 -20.78 -9.50 -11.49
CA ALA A 206 -21.81 -8.56 -11.93
C ALA A 206 -23.06 -9.34 -12.35
#